data_AF-A0A956W0I3-F1
#
_entry.id   AF-A0A956W0I3-F1
#
_cell.length_a   1.000
_cell.length_b   1.000
_cell.length_c   1.000
_cell.angle_alpha   90.00
_cell.angle_beta   90.00
_cell.angle_gamma   90.00
#
_symmetry.space_group_name_H-M   'P 1'
#
loop_
_entity.id
_entity.type
_entity.pdbx_description
1 polymer ?
#
loop_
_entity_poly.entity_id
_entity_poly.type
_entity_poly.pdbx_seq_one_letter_code
_entity_poly.pdbx_strand_id
1 'polypeptide(L)'
;MPPAEQAYEELTPQLVVMLDMVVEQRTRKEIADWAGVTESAIRDRLLRLEAITESGDQRELARWWLAHKKPWLLWLLAQLKVDPQELVR
;
A
#
# COMPACT_ATOMS: atom_id res chain seq x y z
N MET A 1 -7.52 3.27 -18.81
CA MET A 1 -7.29 3.67 -17.41
C MET A 1 -5.79 3.63 -17.20
N PRO A 2 -5.13 4.67 -16.66
CA PRO A 2 -3.71 4.57 -16.37
C PRO A 2 -3.48 3.40 -15.40
N PRO A 3 -2.40 2.60 -15.56
CA PRO A 3 -2.17 1.39 -14.77
C PRO A 3 -2.25 1.62 -13.24
N ALA A 4 -1.87 2.81 -12.78
CA ALA A 4 -1.91 3.19 -11.37
C ALA A 4 -3.32 3.30 -10.76
N GLU A 5 -4.34 3.71 -11.52
CA GLU A 5 -5.70 3.88 -10.96
C GLU A 5 -6.35 2.54 -10.65
N GLN A 6 -6.13 1.52 -11.49
CA GLN A 6 -6.60 0.16 -11.21
C GLN A 6 -5.93 -0.41 -9.96
N ALA A 7 -4.62 -0.16 -9.81
CA ALA A 7 -3.89 -0.56 -8.62
C ALA A 7 -4.46 0.11 -7.35
N TYR A 8 -4.85 1.38 -7.43
CA TYR A 8 -5.40 2.14 -6.30
C TYR A 8 -6.70 1.58 -5.75
N GLU A 9 -7.58 1.09 -6.63
CA GLU A 9 -8.87 0.49 -6.24
C GLU A 9 -8.68 -0.81 -5.43
N GLU A 10 -7.60 -1.54 -5.66
CA GLU A 10 -7.31 -2.79 -4.97
C GLU A 10 -6.62 -2.61 -3.60
N LEU A 11 -6.15 -1.39 -3.29
CA LEU A 11 -5.47 -1.10 -2.04
C LEU A 11 -6.45 -0.92 -0.86
N THR A 12 -6.61 -2.00 -0.08
CA THR A 12 -7.35 -1.93 1.19
C THR A 12 -6.53 -1.25 2.29
N PRO A 13 -7.15 -0.75 3.38
CA PRO A 13 -6.42 -0.12 4.49
C PRO A 13 -5.31 -0.99 5.07
N GLN A 14 -5.52 -2.31 5.16
CA GLN A 14 -4.50 -3.24 5.66
C GLN A 14 -3.30 -3.34 4.71
N LEU A 15 -3.55 -3.34 3.40
CA LEU A 15 -2.49 -3.38 2.40
C LEU A 15 -1.67 -2.08 2.40
N VAL A 16 -2.33 -0.94 2.59
CA VAL A 16 -1.68 0.37 2.71
C VAL A 16 -0.74 0.44 3.91
N VAL A 17 -1.18 -0.02 5.08
CA VAL A 17 -0.30 -0.06 6.26
C VAL A 17 0.88 -1.01 6.04
N MET A 18 0.65 -2.15 5.40
CA MET A 18 1.74 -3.06 5.07
C MET A 18 2.73 -2.46 4.06
N LEU A 19 2.29 -1.66 3.09
CA LEU A 19 3.18 -0.91 2.19
C LEU A 19 4.05 0.09 2.96
N ASP A 20 3.50 0.76 3.99
CA ASP A 20 4.27 1.61 4.90
C ASP A 20 5.32 0.79 5.68
N MET A 21 4.95 -0.38 6.20
CA MET A 21 5.90 -1.28 6.89
C MET A 21 7.01 -1.80 5.96
N VAL A 22 6.70 -2.02 4.68
CA VAL A 22 7.68 -2.38 3.66
C VAL A 22 8.69 -1.25 3.46
N VAL A 23 8.23 0.00 3.40
CA VAL A 23 9.11 1.19 3.32
C VAL A 23 9.95 1.35 4.58
N GLU A 24 9.39 1.07 5.75
CA GLU A 24 10.11 1.03 7.03
C GLU A 24 11.10 -0.14 7.16
N GLN A 25 11.20 -1.01 6.14
CA GLN A 25 12.07 -2.19 6.12
C GLN A 25 11.76 -3.18 7.25
N ARG A 26 10.49 -3.25 7.67
CA ARG A 26 10.05 -4.29 8.62
C ARG A 26 10.21 -5.67 8.00
N THR A 27 10.61 -6.62 8.85
CA THR A 27 10.68 -8.03 8.49
C THR A 27 9.27 -8.61 8.34
N ARG A 28 9.14 -9.71 7.58
CA ARG A 28 7.85 -10.43 7.45
C ARG A 28 7.27 -10.85 8.80
N LYS A 29 8.13 -11.20 9.75
CA LYS A 29 7.75 -11.53 11.12
C LYS A 29 7.13 -10.33 11.85
N GLU A 30 7.78 -9.17 11.83
CA GLU A 30 7.23 -7.96 12.47
C GLU A 30 5.89 -7.55 11.87
N ILE A 31 5.75 -7.66 10.55
CA ILE A 31 4.48 -7.39 9.85
C ILE A 31 3.40 -8.40 10.26
N ALA A 32 3.78 -9.68 10.38
CA ALA A 32 2.88 -10.77 10.79
C ALA A 32 2.39 -10.58 12.23
N ASP A 33 3.31 -10.26 13.15
CA ASP A 33 3.04 -9.98 14.56
C ASP A 33 2.09 -8.78 14.70
N TRP A 34 2.34 -7.69 13.96
CA TRP A 34 1.45 -6.53 13.94
C TRP A 34 0.06 -6.85 13.39
N ALA A 35 -0.01 -7.60 12.30
CA ALA A 35 -1.26 -7.94 11.64
C ALA A 35 -2.04 -9.06 12.36
N GLY A 36 -1.44 -9.71 13.36
CA GLY A 36 -2.02 -10.86 14.06
C GLY A 36 -2.23 -12.08 13.16
N VAL A 37 -1.35 -12.30 12.19
CA VAL A 37 -1.42 -13.42 11.22
C VAL A 37 -0.10 -14.18 11.12
N THR A 38 -0.07 -15.25 10.32
CA THR A 38 1.16 -16.01 10.08
C THR A 38 2.09 -15.30 9.07
N GLU A 39 3.39 -15.59 9.13
CA GLU A 39 4.35 -15.12 8.11
C GLU A 39 4.00 -15.62 6.69
N SER A 40 3.37 -16.79 6.57
CA SER A 40 2.88 -17.30 5.28
C SER A 40 1.76 -16.41 4.71
N ALA A 41 0.82 -15.96 5.54
CA ALA A 41 -0.22 -15.04 5.11
C ALA A 41 0.36 -13.68 4.69
N ILE A 42 1.42 -13.21 5.36
CA ILE A 42 2.14 -12.00 4.94
C ILE A 42 2.81 -12.21 3.58
N ARG A 43 3.45 -13.34 3.35
CA ARG A 43 4.04 -13.67 2.05
C ARG A 43 2.98 -13.60 0.93
N ASP A 44 1.82 -14.20 1.12
CA ASP A 44 0.76 -14.20 0.10
C ASP A 44 0.23 -12.79 -0.17
N ARG A 45 0.12 -11.97 0.87
CA ARG A 45 -0.28 -10.56 0.73
C ARG A 45 0.79 -9.72 0.03
N LEU A 46 2.07 -9.97 0.26
CA LEU A 46 3.17 -9.31 -0.45
C LEU A 46 3.19 -9.69 -1.93
N LEU A 47 3.00 -10.97 -2.27
CA LEU A 47 2.86 -11.42 -3.66
C LEU A 47 1.67 -10.75 -4.36
N ARG A 48 0.55 -10.57 -3.63
CA ARG A 48 -0.59 -9.82 -4.16
C ARG A 48 -0.24 -8.35 -4.42
N LEU A 49 0.47 -7.70 -3.50
CA LEU A 49 0.90 -6.31 -3.69
C LEU A 49 1.87 -6.16 -4.86
N GLU A 50 2.80 -7.10 -5.03
CA GLU A 50 3.69 -7.19 -6.19
C GLU A 50 2.88 -7.28 -7.49
N ALA A 51 1.85 -8.12 -7.54
CA ALA A 51 0.96 -8.21 -8.70
C ALA A 51 0.15 -6.93 -8.97
N ILE A 52 -0.44 -6.33 -7.93
CA ILE A 52 -1.23 -5.07 -8.03
C ILE A 52 -0.37 -3.93 -8.57
N THR A 53 0.88 -3.85 -8.14
CA THR A 53 1.79 -2.73 -8.43
C THR A 53 2.74 -3.00 -9.59
N GLU A 54 2.67 -4.18 -10.20
CA GLU A 54 3.62 -4.68 -11.19
C GLU A 54 5.09 -4.62 -10.69
N SER A 55 5.29 -4.82 -9.39
CA SER A 55 6.61 -4.85 -8.76
C SER A 55 7.17 -6.27 -8.72
N GLY A 56 8.46 -6.45 -8.96
CA GLY A 56 9.12 -7.76 -8.93
C GLY A 56 9.68 -8.17 -7.57
N ASP A 57 9.85 -7.23 -6.64
CA ASP A 57 10.34 -7.50 -5.30
C ASP A 57 9.92 -6.42 -4.27
N GLN A 58 10.26 -6.64 -3.00
CA GLN A 58 9.95 -5.73 -1.90
C GLN A 58 10.61 -4.34 -2.04
N ARG A 59 11.76 -4.21 -2.73
CA ARG A 59 12.43 -2.93 -2.96
C ARG A 59 11.71 -2.13 -4.04
N GLU A 60 11.28 -2.79 -5.11
CA GLU A 60 10.40 -2.21 -6.12
C GLU A 60 9.08 -1.77 -5.51
N LEU A 61 8.48 -2.61 -4.66
CA LEU A 61 7.25 -2.27 -3.96
C LEU A 61 7.40 -1.04 -3.07
N ALA A 62 8.51 -0.94 -2.31
CA ALA A 62 8.82 0.23 -1.50
C ALA A 62 8.98 1.51 -2.36
N ARG A 63 9.71 1.40 -3.49
CA ARG A 63 9.88 2.52 -4.43
C ARG A 63 8.56 2.96 -5.04
N TRP A 64 7.74 2.00 -5.46
CA TRP A 64 6.42 2.26 -6.01
C TRP A 64 5.57 3.00 -4.99
N TRP A 65 5.51 2.51 -3.75
CA TRP A 65 4.71 3.13 -2.71
C TRP A 65 5.16 4.55 -2.38
N LEU A 66 6.46 4.80 -2.26
CA LEU A 66 6.99 6.15 -2.04
C LEU A 66 6.59 7.13 -3.16
N ALA A 67 6.54 6.67 -4.41
CA ALA A 67 6.12 7.50 -5.55
C ALA A 67 4.60 7.71 -5.62
N HIS A 68 3.80 6.75 -5.14
CA HIS A 68 2.35 6.74 -5.35
C HIS A 68 1.52 7.01 -4.10
N LYS A 69 2.10 7.02 -2.90
CA LYS A 69 1.39 7.25 -1.63
C LYS A 69 0.57 8.54 -1.64
N LYS A 70 1.19 9.65 -2.01
CA LYS A 70 0.51 10.96 -2.08
C LYS A 70 -0.55 10.99 -3.19
N PRO A 71 -0.25 10.58 -4.45
CA PRO A 71 -1.27 10.43 -5.49
C PRO A 71 -2.46 9.56 -5.09
N TRP A 72 -2.23 8.40 -4.46
CA TRP A 72 -3.27 7.49 -3.99
C TRP A 72 -4.16 8.16 -2.93
N LEU A 73 -3.56 8.86 -1.95
CA LEU A 73 -4.33 9.57 -0.93
C LEU A 73 -5.21 10.67 -1.55
N LEU A 74 -4.68 11.45 -2.50
CA LEU A 74 -5.45 12.47 -3.21
C LEU A 74 -6.59 11.86 -4.02
N TRP A 75 -6.33 10.74 -4.70
CA TRP A 75 -7.37 9.98 -5.41
C TRP A 75 -8.47 9.51 -4.45
N LEU A 76 -8.11 8.94 -3.29
CA LEU A 76 -9.06 8.48 -2.29
C LEU A 76 -9.92 9.64 -1.75
N LEU A 77 -9.31 10.78 -1.43
CA LEU A 77 -10.03 11.96 -0.96
C LEU A 77 -11.01 12.50 -2.01
N ALA A 78 -10.61 12.50 -3.28
CA ALA A 78 -11.49 12.90 -4.38
C ALA A 78 -12.71 11.97 -4.51
N GLN A 79 -12.54 10.65 -4.35
CA GLN A 79 -13.66 9.69 -4.34
C GLN A 79 -14.62 9.94 -3.18
N LEU A 80 -14.09 10.32 -2.01
CA LEU A 80 -14.87 10.65 -0.82
C LEU A 80 -15.48 12.06 -0.86
N LYS A 81 -15.19 12.86 -1.89
CA LYS A 81 -15.57 14.28 -2.00
C LYS A 81 -15.10 15.12 -0.80
N VAL A 82 -13.94 14.77 -0.25
CA VAL A 82 -13.29 15.50 0.84
C VAL A 82 -12.25 16.43 0.23
N ASP A 83 -12.31 17.72 0.54
CA ASP A 83 -11.26 18.66 0.16
C ASP A 83 -10.03 18.45 1.08
N PRO A 84 -8.84 18.15 0.55
CA PRO A 84 -7.63 18.02 1.35
C PRO A 84 -7.34 19.23 2.27
N GLN A 85 -7.80 20.43 1.92
CA GLN A 85 -7.63 21.65 2.73
C GLN A 85 -8.43 21.62 4.03
N GLU A 86 -9.51 20.83 4.10
CA GLU A 86 -10.33 20.69 5.31
C GLU A 86 -9.66 19.82 6.38
N LEU A 87 -8.71 18.96 6.00
CA LEU A 87 -7.99 18.05 6.88
C LEU A 87 -6.79 18.69 7.61
N VAL A 88 -6.37 19.89 7.20
CA VAL A 88 -5.18 20.59 7.72
C VAL A 88 -5.56 21.68 8.75
N ARG A 89 -6.79 21.65 9.26
CA ARG A 89 -7.28 22.57 10.31
C ARG A 89 -7.20 21.94 11.69
#